data_AF-A0A399EN98-F1
#
_entry.id   AF-A0A399EN98-F1
#
_cell.length_a   1.000
_cell.length_b   1.000
_cell.length_c   1.000
_cell.angle_alpha   90.00
_cell.angle_beta   90.00
_cell.angle_gamma   90.00
#
_symmetry.space_group_name_H-M   'P 1'
#
loop_
_entity.id
_entity.type
_entity.pdbx_description
1 polymer ?
#
loop_
_entity_poly.entity_id
_entity_poly.type
_entity_poly.pdbx_seq_one_letter_code
_entity_poly.pdbx_strand_id
1 'polypeptide(L)'
;MAADTLPTNACGNPTVTLSSSTASRTLTLEVSNARGKKGSATVNISVSPAPTNYPPNASITQPAGVNPEVGYTQIALKGWVQDNENETLTYTWKIQRLDGSGNPISGTLQNVPGGSGNVSFTSGGTDLPTVTITNLTSLYPGATCGLRFRLFLELTDGNAGPPARPTVATQDFRLPPCIN
;
A
#
# COMPACT_ATOMS: atom_id res chain seq x y z
N MET A 1 -18.61 -3.66 28.46
CA MET A 1 -18.65 -4.02 27.03
C MET A 1 -19.78 -3.23 26.40
N ALA A 2 -19.53 -2.49 25.31
CA ALA A 2 -20.60 -1.78 24.61
C ALA A 2 -21.54 -2.78 23.92
N ALA A 3 -22.85 -2.54 23.99
CA ALA A 3 -23.86 -3.35 23.33
C ALA A 3 -24.03 -2.92 21.85
N ASP A 4 -24.54 -3.83 21.01
CA ASP A 4 -24.98 -3.46 19.67
C ASP A 4 -26.14 -2.48 19.78
N THR A 5 -26.18 -1.52 18.87
CA THR A 5 -27.28 -0.55 18.79
C THR A 5 -28.16 -0.89 17.61
N LEU A 6 -29.38 -1.32 17.91
CA LEU A 6 -30.42 -1.52 16.91
C LEU A 6 -31.07 -0.17 16.55
N PRO A 7 -31.53 -0.01 15.30
CA PRO A 7 -32.25 1.16 14.87
C PRO A 7 -33.59 1.27 15.61
N THR A 8 -33.99 2.49 15.96
CA THR A 8 -35.26 2.75 16.67
C THR A 8 -36.48 2.55 15.76
N ASN A 9 -36.30 2.61 14.44
CA ASN A 9 -37.30 2.24 13.44
C ASN A 9 -36.65 1.38 12.33
N ALA A 10 -37.40 0.44 11.77
CA ALA A 10 -36.94 -0.42 10.67
C ALA A 10 -37.44 0.04 9.30
N CYS A 11 -37.98 1.27 9.21
CA CYS A 11 -38.52 1.82 7.96
C CYS A 11 -37.41 2.44 7.11
N GLY A 12 -37.49 2.29 5.79
CA GLY A 12 -36.49 2.81 4.87
C GLY A 12 -35.21 1.96 4.86
N ASN A 13 -34.06 2.60 5.08
CA ASN A 13 -32.73 1.96 5.11
C ASN A 13 -32.14 2.03 6.53
N PRO A 14 -32.61 1.19 7.46
CA PRO A 14 -32.16 1.26 8.84
C PRO A 14 -30.72 0.73 8.99
N THR A 15 -29.94 1.38 9.84
CA THR A 15 -28.55 0.99 10.13
C THR A 15 -28.43 0.39 11.51
N VAL A 16 -27.72 -0.73 11.63
CA VAL A 16 -27.33 -1.33 12.91
C VAL A 16 -25.86 -1.01 13.15
N THR A 17 -25.52 -0.60 14.37
CA THR A 17 -24.12 -0.45 14.79
C THR A 17 -23.74 -1.65 15.65
N LEU A 18 -22.82 -2.46 15.15
CA LEU A 18 -22.29 -3.61 15.89
C LEU A 18 -21.20 -3.15 16.86
N SER A 19 -21.15 -3.75 18.04
CA SER A 19 -20.03 -3.53 18.95
C SER A 19 -18.77 -4.27 18.47
N SER A 20 -17.61 -3.89 19.02
CA SER A 20 -16.31 -4.43 18.63
C SER A 20 -16.06 -5.89 19.08
N SER A 21 -17.08 -6.64 19.51
CA SER A 21 -16.92 -8.03 19.92
C SER A 21 -16.89 -8.97 18.73
N THR A 22 -16.02 -9.97 18.77
CA THR A 22 -15.82 -10.96 17.70
C THR A 22 -16.84 -12.09 17.73
N ALA A 23 -18.06 -11.78 18.16
CA ALA A 23 -19.12 -12.75 18.36
C ALA A 23 -20.07 -12.79 17.17
N SER A 24 -20.52 -14.00 16.81
CA SER A 24 -21.60 -14.16 15.84
C SER A 24 -22.90 -13.53 16.36
N ARG A 25 -23.59 -12.81 15.49
CA ARG A 25 -24.89 -12.19 15.74
C ARG A 25 -25.94 -12.79 14.82
N THR A 26 -27.16 -12.90 15.31
CA THR A 26 -28.32 -13.18 14.46
C THR A 26 -29.20 -11.94 14.48
N LEU A 27 -29.38 -11.32 13.32
CA LEU A 27 -30.31 -10.23 13.14
C LEU A 27 -31.64 -10.81 12.67
N THR A 28 -32.71 -10.50 13.39
CA THR A 28 -34.08 -10.93 13.05
C THR A 28 -34.89 -9.72 12.64
N LEU A 29 -35.44 -9.76 11.43
CA LEU A 29 -36.49 -8.84 11.00
C LEU A 29 -37.84 -9.50 11.29
N GLU A 30 -38.70 -8.83 12.04
CA GLU A 30 -40.08 -9.23 12.26
C GLU A 30 -41.01 -8.18 11.64
N VAL A 31 -41.98 -8.63 10.83
CA VAL A 31 -42.96 -7.78 10.17
C VAL A 31 -44.35 -8.22 10.58
N SER A 32 -45.20 -7.29 11.02
CA SER A 32 -46.62 -7.53 11.29
C SER A 32 -47.47 -6.84 10.24
N ASN A 33 -48.50 -7.52 9.72
CA ASN A 33 -49.49 -6.89 8.84
C ASN A 33 -50.63 -6.24 9.65
N ALA A 34 -51.48 -5.46 8.97
CA ALA A 34 -52.62 -4.77 9.61
C ALA A 34 -53.67 -5.70 10.25
N ARG A 35 -53.64 -7.00 9.95
CA ARG A 35 -54.50 -8.03 10.55
C ARG A 35 -53.80 -8.79 11.68
N GLY A 36 -52.63 -8.33 12.13
CA GLY A 36 -51.86 -8.93 13.22
C GLY A 36 -51.07 -10.20 12.87
N LYS A 37 -51.02 -10.62 11.59
CA LYS A 37 -50.16 -11.75 11.19
C LYS A 37 -48.71 -11.30 11.10
N LYS A 38 -47.82 -12.15 11.60
CA LYS A 38 -46.37 -11.91 11.65
C LYS A 38 -45.63 -12.77 10.64
N GLY A 39 -44.58 -12.22 10.04
CA GLY A 39 -43.57 -12.95 9.29
C GLY A 39 -42.19 -12.55 9.80
N SER A 40 -41.21 -13.43 9.67
CA SER A 40 -39.82 -13.14 10.08
C SER A 40 -38.80 -13.60 9.05
N ALA A 41 -37.66 -12.91 9.05
CA ALA A 41 -36.47 -13.28 8.31
C ALA A 41 -35.25 -13.10 9.21
N THR A 42 -34.22 -13.94 9.02
CA THR A 42 -32.99 -13.89 9.83
C THR A 42 -31.76 -13.79 8.95
N VAL A 43 -30.75 -13.07 9.43
CA VAL A 43 -29.41 -13.02 8.86
C VAL A 43 -28.41 -13.31 9.97
N ASN A 44 -27.44 -14.18 9.67
CA ASN A 44 -26.31 -14.43 10.56
C ASN A 44 -25.14 -13.55 10.14
N ILE A 45 -24.56 -12.86 11.11
CA ILE A 45 -23.40 -11.98 10.94
C ILE A 45 -22.27 -12.59 11.76
N SER A 46 -21.16 -12.93 11.12
CA SER A 46 -19.93 -13.32 11.80
C SER A 46 -18.98 -12.13 11.89
N VAL A 47 -18.71 -11.65 13.10
CA VAL A 47 -17.71 -10.61 13.34
C VAL A 47 -16.40 -11.29 13.72
N SER A 48 -15.39 -11.19 12.85
CA SER A 48 -14.06 -11.74 13.12
C SER A 48 -13.16 -10.71 13.84
N PRO A 49 -12.14 -11.15 14.59
CA PRO A 49 -11.11 -10.24 15.10
C PRO A 49 -10.48 -9.44 13.95
N ALA A 50 -10.16 -8.18 14.23
CA ALA A 50 -9.25 -7.45 13.35
C ALA A 50 -7.94 -8.25 13.22
N PRO A 51 -7.28 -8.27 12.04
CA PRO A 51 -5.92 -8.76 11.92
C PRO A 51 -5.03 -8.10 12.98
N THR A 52 -4.10 -8.86 13.54
CA THR A 52 -3.11 -8.34 14.49
C THR A 52 -2.07 -7.45 13.82
N ASN A 53 -1.97 -7.51 12.49
CA ASN A 53 -1.05 -6.72 11.67
C ASN A 53 -1.63 -6.49 10.27
N TYR A 54 -1.70 -5.25 9.83
CA TYR A 54 -1.99 -4.84 8.46
C TYR A 54 -0.68 -4.66 7.67
N PRO A 55 -0.66 -4.90 6.35
CA PRO A 55 0.51 -4.54 5.56
C PRO A 55 0.75 -3.02 5.59
N PRO A 56 2.00 -2.55 5.55
CA PRO A 56 2.30 -1.14 5.37
C PRO A 56 1.83 -0.66 4.00
N ASN A 57 1.67 0.65 3.85
CA ASN A 57 1.40 1.32 2.59
C ASN A 57 2.64 2.10 2.13
N ALA A 58 2.89 2.07 0.81
CA ALA A 58 4.02 2.74 0.18
C ALA A 58 3.54 3.47 -1.09
N SER A 59 4.07 4.67 -1.31
CA SER A 59 3.92 5.37 -2.58
C SER A 59 5.25 5.99 -2.99
N ILE A 60 5.58 5.88 -4.27
CA ILE A 60 6.73 6.58 -4.87
C ILE A 60 6.21 7.94 -5.34
N THR A 61 6.74 9.01 -4.76
CA THR A 61 6.34 10.39 -5.07
C THR A 61 7.33 11.08 -6.00
N GLN A 62 8.58 10.59 -6.10
CA GLN A 62 9.52 10.97 -7.14
C GLN A 62 10.32 9.76 -7.65
N PRO A 63 10.56 9.67 -8.98
CA PRO A 63 10.17 10.63 -10.02
C PRO A 63 8.65 10.62 -10.28
N ALA A 64 8.06 11.80 -10.45
CA ALA A 64 6.61 11.98 -10.45
C ALA A 64 5.99 11.80 -11.85
N GLY A 65 4.80 11.21 -11.91
CA GLY A 65 4.01 11.04 -13.14
C GLY A 65 4.08 9.63 -13.73
N VAL A 66 3.44 9.43 -14.88
CA VAL A 66 3.41 8.13 -15.56
C VAL A 66 4.59 8.04 -16.52
N ASN A 67 5.56 7.17 -16.22
CA ASN A 67 6.79 6.99 -16.99
C ASN A 67 7.52 8.31 -17.33
N PRO A 68 7.86 9.14 -16.32
CA PRO A 68 8.51 10.42 -16.54
C PRO A 68 9.87 10.26 -17.22
N GLU A 69 10.23 11.29 -17.97
CA GLU A 69 11.57 11.44 -18.54
C GLU A 69 12.47 12.15 -17.55
N VAL A 70 13.56 11.49 -17.14
CA VAL A 70 14.51 12.01 -16.15
C VAL A 70 15.93 11.90 -16.70
N GLY A 71 16.78 12.89 -16.42
CA GLY A 71 18.20 12.81 -16.77
C GLY A 71 18.89 11.61 -16.10
N TYR A 72 20.02 11.17 -16.64
CA TYR A 72 20.80 10.06 -16.07
C TYR A 72 21.67 10.47 -14.88
N THR A 73 21.69 11.77 -14.54
CA THR A 73 22.37 12.35 -13.39
C THR A 73 21.37 12.95 -12.40
N GLN A 74 21.65 12.87 -11.11
CA GLN A 74 20.87 13.48 -10.02
C GLN A 74 19.39 13.08 -10.00
N ILE A 75 19.10 11.78 -10.12
CA ILE A 75 17.72 11.28 -10.03
C ILE A 75 17.32 11.25 -8.56
N ALA A 76 16.36 12.11 -8.19
CA ALA A 76 15.79 12.14 -6.85
C ALA A 76 14.72 11.08 -6.68
N LEU A 77 14.85 10.28 -5.62
CA LEU A 77 13.88 9.29 -5.17
C LEU A 77 13.22 9.82 -3.91
N LYS A 78 11.89 9.89 -3.95
CA LYS A 78 11.06 10.23 -2.80
C LYS A 78 9.92 9.25 -2.71
N GLY A 79 9.55 8.91 -1.49
CA GLY A 79 8.40 8.08 -1.22
C GLY A 79 7.74 8.48 0.08
N TRP A 80 6.46 8.20 0.17
CA TRP A 80 5.66 8.36 1.37
C TRP A 80 5.19 6.98 1.83
N VAL A 81 5.18 6.77 3.15
CA VAL A 81 4.89 5.48 3.76
C VAL A 81 3.92 5.63 4.93
N GLN A 82 3.15 4.59 5.20
CA GLN A 82 2.23 4.52 6.34
C GLN A 82 2.14 3.09 6.84
N ASP A 83 1.84 2.95 8.12
CA ASP A 83 1.46 1.70 8.76
C ASP A 83 0.28 1.96 9.71
N ASN A 84 -0.69 1.04 9.78
CA ASN A 84 -1.89 1.27 10.59
C ASN A 84 -1.62 1.04 12.08
N GLU A 85 -0.65 0.19 12.40
CA GLU A 85 -0.16 -0.12 13.73
C GLU A 85 0.83 0.93 14.25
N ASN A 86 1.35 1.78 13.35
CA ASN A 86 2.40 2.78 13.60
C ASN A 86 3.71 2.12 14.04
N GLU A 87 4.01 0.96 13.48
CA GLU A 87 5.26 0.27 13.72
C GLU A 87 6.42 0.90 12.93
N THR A 88 7.65 0.64 13.38
CA THR A 88 8.83 1.12 12.65
C THR A 88 9.01 0.30 11.38
N LEU A 89 8.96 0.97 10.24
CA LEU A 89 9.14 0.33 8.95
C LEU A 89 10.63 0.27 8.58
N THR A 90 11.05 -0.85 7.99
CA THR A 90 12.30 -0.96 7.25
C THR A 90 12.00 -0.76 5.78
N TYR A 91 12.77 0.08 5.09
CA TYR A 91 12.59 0.33 3.66
C TYR A 91 13.85 0.03 2.86
N THR A 92 13.68 -0.31 1.59
CA THR A 92 14.77 -0.46 0.61
C THR A 92 14.32 -0.01 -0.77
N TRP A 93 15.08 0.92 -1.35
CA TRP A 93 14.98 1.30 -2.75
C TRP A 93 15.80 0.34 -3.61
N LYS A 94 15.16 -0.19 -4.66
CA LYS A 94 15.82 -0.92 -5.74
C LYS A 94 15.47 -0.32 -7.08
N ILE A 95 16.29 -0.65 -8.07
CA ILE A 95 16.11 -0.24 -9.45
C ILE A 95 16.38 -1.44 -10.37
N GLN A 96 15.68 -1.52 -11.50
CA GLN A 96 15.88 -2.55 -12.50
C GLN A 96 15.77 -1.97 -13.90
N ARG A 97 16.53 -2.49 -14.86
CA ARG A 97 16.41 -2.10 -16.27
C ARG A 97 15.21 -2.78 -16.91
N LEU A 98 14.52 -2.06 -17.78
CA LEU A 98 13.43 -2.57 -18.60
C LEU A 98 13.87 -2.71 -20.07
N ASP A 99 13.27 -3.67 -20.77
CA ASP A 99 13.38 -3.79 -22.23
C ASP A 99 12.52 -2.73 -22.95
N GLY A 100 12.58 -2.70 -24.29
CA GLY A 100 11.79 -1.76 -25.10
C GLY A 100 10.27 -1.89 -24.95
N SER A 101 9.81 -3.05 -24.48
CA SER A 101 8.40 -3.38 -24.23
C SER A 101 7.97 -3.06 -22.79
N GLY A 102 8.89 -2.65 -21.91
CA GLY A 102 8.62 -2.36 -20.51
C GLY A 102 8.70 -3.58 -19.58
N ASN A 103 9.24 -4.71 -20.04
CA ASN A 103 9.44 -5.88 -19.20
C ASN A 103 10.76 -5.80 -18.42
N PRO A 104 10.80 -6.26 -17.16
CA PRO A 104 12.04 -6.31 -16.39
C PRO A 104 13.10 -7.22 -17.01
N ILE A 105 14.32 -6.70 -17.19
CA ILE A 105 15.46 -7.49 -17.65
C ILE A 105 16.04 -8.26 -16.45
N SER A 106 16.02 -9.59 -16.54
CA SER A 106 16.55 -10.46 -15.48
C SER A 106 18.02 -10.17 -15.17
N GLY A 107 18.40 -10.29 -13.89
CA GLY A 107 19.77 -10.04 -13.42
C GLY A 107 20.19 -8.57 -13.33
N THR A 108 19.29 -7.62 -13.67
CA THR A 108 19.59 -6.18 -13.60
C THR A 108 19.03 -5.48 -12.36
N LEU A 109 18.37 -6.19 -11.45
CA LEU A 109 17.86 -5.60 -10.21
C LEU A 109 19.04 -5.25 -9.29
N GLN A 110 19.10 -4.00 -8.84
CA GLN A 110 20.15 -3.50 -7.94
C GLN A 110 19.55 -2.70 -6.78
N ASN A 111 20.18 -2.77 -5.62
CA ASN A 111 19.89 -1.86 -4.51
C ASN A 111 20.42 -0.46 -4.84
N VAL A 112 19.64 0.57 -4.52
CA VAL A 112 20.10 1.96 -4.64
C VAL A 112 21.02 2.29 -3.45
N PRO A 113 22.25 2.77 -3.67
CA PRO A 113 23.15 3.18 -2.60
C PRO A 113 22.54 4.28 -1.72
N GLY A 114 22.58 4.11 -0.40
CA GLY A 114 21.89 4.99 0.56
C GLY A 114 20.36 4.88 0.52
N GLY A 115 19.82 3.92 -0.23
CA GLY A 115 18.40 3.67 -0.46
C GLY A 115 17.69 2.85 0.61
N SER A 116 18.37 2.47 1.69
CA SER A 116 17.80 1.62 2.74
C SER A 116 17.88 2.31 4.10
N GLY A 117 16.91 2.01 4.96
CA GLY A 117 16.88 2.55 6.31
C GLY A 117 15.65 2.11 7.09
N ASN A 118 15.46 2.76 8.23
CA ASN A 118 14.30 2.60 9.08
C ASN A 118 13.58 3.94 9.24
N VAL A 119 12.27 3.90 9.38
CA VAL A 119 11.46 5.10 9.60
C VAL A 119 10.36 4.81 10.62
N SER A 120 10.20 5.73 11.55
CA SER A 120 9.14 5.75 12.55
C SER A 120 8.32 7.01 12.37
N PHE A 121 7.02 6.96 12.66
CA PHE A 121 6.10 8.08 12.49
C PHE A 121 4.97 8.00 13.49
N THR A 122 4.33 9.14 13.74
CA THR A 122 3.06 9.23 14.47
C THR A 122 1.93 9.28 13.44
N SER A 123 0.84 8.55 13.72
CA SER A 123 -0.38 8.37 12.89
C SER A 123 -0.51 9.24 11.64
N GLY A 124 -0.72 8.62 10.47
CA GLY A 124 -0.97 9.32 9.21
C GLY A 124 0.18 9.28 8.20
N GLY A 125 1.21 8.47 8.47
CA GLY A 125 2.34 8.25 7.57
C GLY A 125 3.38 9.38 7.56
N THR A 126 4.45 9.18 6.80
CA THR A 126 5.55 10.15 6.66
C THR A 126 6.25 10.03 5.31
N ASP A 127 6.85 11.13 4.87
CA ASP A 127 7.84 11.11 3.81
C ASP A 127 9.14 10.42 4.26
N LEU A 128 9.73 9.64 3.37
CA LEU A 128 11.08 9.09 3.52
C LEU A 128 12.15 10.16 3.27
N PRO A 129 13.36 10.00 3.82
CA PRO A 129 14.52 10.79 3.42
C PRO A 129 14.72 10.73 1.90
N THR A 130 15.05 11.88 1.30
CA THR A 130 15.33 11.94 -0.14
C THR A 130 16.63 11.20 -0.44
N VAL A 131 16.59 10.28 -1.41
CA VAL A 131 17.77 9.56 -1.91
C VAL A 131 18.08 10.07 -3.31
N THR A 132 19.35 10.35 -3.61
CA THR A 132 19.75 10.85 -4.93
C THR A 132 20.69 9.86 -5.61
N ILE A 133 20.28 9.32 -6.75
CA ILE A 133 21.21 8.62 -7.66
C ILE A 133 21.99 9.69 -8.40
N THR A 134 23.23 9.95 -7.95
CA THR A 134 24.08 11.00 -8.51
C THR A 134 24.40 10.75 -9.99
N ASN A 135 24.66 9.49 -10.34
CA ASN A 135 24.88 9.06 -11.71
C ASN A 135 24.45 7.61 -11.89
N LEU A 136 23.50 7.38 -12.80
CA LEU A 136 22.95 6.05 -13.08
C LEU A 136 23.99 5.10 -13.68
N THR A 137 25.05 5.62 -14.32
CA THR A 137 26.13 4.80 -14.86
C THR A 137 26.95 4.09 -13.79
N SER A 138 26.86 4.51 -12.52
CA SER A 138 27.50 3.82 -11.40
C SER A 138 26.81 2.50 -11.06
N LEU A 139 25.50 2.39 -11.33
CA LEU A 139 24.70 1.18 -11.16
C LEU A 139 24.62 0.36 -12.46
N TYR A 140 24.48 1.06 -13.58
CA TYR A 140 24.34 0.46 -14.89
C TYR A 140 25.38 1.03 -15.86
N PRO A 141 26.55 0.37 -15.99
CA PRO A 141 27.54 0.75 -16.99
C PRO A 141 26.89 0.83 -18.38
N GLY A 142 27.06 1.96 -19.07
CA GLY A 142 26.42 2.21 -20.36
C GLY A 142 24.95 2.67 -20.27
N ALA A 143 24.48 3.12 -19.11
CA ALA A 143 23.20 3.82 -19.01
C ALA A 143 23.23 5.14 -19.79
N THR A 144 22.73 5.11 -21.01
CA THR A 144 22.65 6.23 -21.94
C THR A 144 21.19 6.60 -22.23
N CYS A 145 20.99 7.61 -23.07
CA CYS A 145 19.69 8.04 -23.58
C CYS A 145 18.80 6.86 -24.05
N GLY A 146 17.47 7.02 -23.93
CA GLY A 146 16.45 6.12 -24.44
C GLY A 146 16.20 4.86 -23.60
N LEU A 147 16.98 4.60 -22.56
CA LEU A 147 16.78 3.46 -21.67
C LEU A 147 15.62 3.66 -20.70
N ARG A 148 15.04 2.56 -20.24
CA ARG A 148 13.91 2.51 -19.31
C ARG A 148 14.28 1.75 -18.05
N PHE A 149 13.71 2.17 -16.92
CA PHE A 149 13.97 1.61 -15.61
C PHE A 149 12.70 1.52 -14.78
N ARG A 150 12.67 0.58 -13.84
CA ARG A 150 11.65 0.46 -12.80
C ARG A 150 12.30 0.64 -11.44
N LEU A 151 11.75 1.54 -10.64
CA LEU A 151 12.04 1.67 -9.22
C LEU A 151 11.14 0.75 -8.43
N PHE A 152 11.67 0.25 -7.34
CA PHE A 152 10.95 -0.52 -6.32
C PHE A 152 11.22 0.16 -4.98
N LEU A 153 10.16 0.44 -4.23
CA LEU A 153 10.23 0.79 -2.82
C LEU A 153 9.62 -0.37 -2.04
N GLU A 154 10.48 -1.17 -1.43
CA GLU A 154 10.08 -2.31 -0.60
C GLU A 154 10.00 -1.88 0.86
N LEU A 155 8.92 -2.21 1.55
CA LEU A 155 8.70 -1.96 2.98
C LEU A 155 8.42 -3.25 3.74
N THR A 156 8.93 -3.32 4.96
CA THR A 156 8.55 -4.33 5.96
C THR A 156 8.32 -3.67 7.33
N ASP A 157 7.32 -4.13 8.06
CA ASP A 157 6.88 -3.57 9.36
C ASP A 157 7.62 -4.14 10.58
N GLY A 158 8.66 -4.96 10.37
CA GLY A 158 9.45 -5.56 11.46
C GLY A 158 8.72 -6.67 12.23
N ASN A 159 7.42 -6.84 12.02
CA ASN A 159 6.64 -7.93 12.55
C ASN A 159 6.92 -9.22 11.75
N ALA A 160 7.70 -10.12 12.35
CA ALA A 160 8.02 -11.45 11.83
C ALA A 160 6.82 -12.44 11.88
N GLY A 161 5.60 -11.96 12.12
CA GLY A 161 4.40 -12.79 12.16
C GLY A 161 4.06 -13.33 10.78
N PRO A 162 3.92 -14.65 10.57
CA PRO A 162 3.60 -15.17 9.25
C PRO A 162 2.17 -14.81 8.81
N PRO A 163 1.98 -14.37 7.56
CA PRO A 163 3.03 -13.93 6.64
C PRO A 163 3.47 -12.50 7.01
N ALA A 164 4.79 -12.26 7.10
CA ALA A 164 5.31 -10.90 7.00
C ALA A 164 4.75 -10.34 5.69
N ARG A 165 4.17 -9.15 5.71
CA ARG A 165 3.44 -8.62 4.55
C ARG A 165 4.25 -7.50 3.91
N PRO A 166 5.33 -7.81 3.17
CA PRO A 166 6.08 -6.78 2.51
C PRO A 166 5.20 -6.07 1.48
N THR A 167 5.26 -4.75 1.49
CA THR A 167 4.62 -3.93 0.46
C THR A 167 5.68 -3.47 -0.51
N VAL A 168 5.36 -3.51 -1.80
CA VAL A 168 6.25 -3.04 -2.86
C VAL A 168 5.50 -2.01 -3.70
N ALA A 169 5.94 -0.77 -3.67
CA ALA A 169 5.53 0.23 -4.64
C ALA A 169 6.51 0.23 -5.83
N THR A 170 6.00 0.44 -7.04
CA THR A 170 6.84 0.50 -8.25
C THR A 170 6.54 1.72 -9.08
N GLN A 171 7.58 2.24 -9.75
CA GLN A 171 7.47 3.40 -10.64
C GLN A 171 8.45 3.25 -11.80
N ASP A 172 7.92 3.28 -13.01
CA ASP A 172 8.75 3.28 -14.21
C ASP A 172 9.17 4.70 -14.56
N PHE A 173 10.36 4.84 -15.14
CA PHE A 173 10.85 6.08 -15.74
C PHE A 173 11.74 5.78 -16.94
N ARG A 174 12.03 6.81 -17.74
CA ARG A 174 12.91 6.70 -18.90
C ARG A 174 13.96 7.80 -18.94
N LEU A 175 15.09 7.51 -19.56
CA LEU A 175 16.07 8.51 -19.93
C LEU A 175 15.63 9.23 -21.22
N PRO A 176 16.06 10.49 -21.46
CA PRO A 176 15.72 11.23 -22.66
C PRO A 176 16.12 10.48 -23.92
N PRO A 177 15.41 10.65 -25.05
CA PRO A 177 15.80 10.03 -26.31
C PRO A 177 17.20 10.46 -26.74
N CYS A 178 17.86 9.62 -27.54
CA CYS A 178 19.17 9.96 -28.10
C CYS A 178 19.00 11.05 -29.16
N ILE A 179 19.74 12.15 -29.02
CA ILE A 179 19.85 13.17 -30.06
C ILE A 179 20.93 12.70 -31.03
N ASN A 180 20.56 12.50 -32.30
CA ASN A 180 21.49 12.19 -33.38
C ASN A 180 22.17 13.46 -33.90
#